data_AF-A0A848ZK55-F1
#
_entry.id   AF-A0A848ZK55-F1
#
_cell.length_a   1.000
_cell.length_b   1.000
_cell.length_c   1.000
_cell.angle_alpha   90.00
_cell.angle_beta   90.00
_cell.angle_gamma   90.00
#
_symmetry.space_group_name_H-M   'P 1'
#
loop_
_entity.id
_entity.type
_entity.pdbx_description
1 polymer ?
#
loop_
_entity_poly.entity_id
_entity_poly.type
_entity_poly.pdbx_seq_one_letter_code
_entity_poly.pdbx_strand_id
1 'polypeptide(L)'
;GGHNPQITAPQDGYPTIMTSYKYMYLSQVQGPSFMEPEGPKVVLPLSKVYGHEPIPEELTPEEVNRVMGNEACLWGEFTPTQEHCEYMLYPRALASAEVSWSQPAVKDWKRFQSALEEWHFKKLDREQVNYANSMFTVYASYALDQLKGEAHVYLNTETVGYDIFYTTGGEDPTTASTKYEGNFIAAPKTLIKAGLFNKEGKLLGKLTEIRLK
;
A
#
# COMPACT_ATOMS: atom_id res chain seq x y z
N GLY A 1 -4.37 -24.71 1.44
CA GLY A 1 -4.16 -25.87 2.33
C GLY A 1 -4.04 -25.35 3.75
N GLY A 2 -4.63 -26.02 4.73
CA GLY A 2 -4.69 -25.56 6.13
C GLY A 2 -3.38 -25.63 6.91
N HIS A 3 -2.23 -25.68 6.25
CA HIS A 3 -0.93 -25.67 6.90
C HIS A 3 -0.40 -24.24 6.95
N ASN A 4 -0.12 -23.73 8.15
CA ASN A 4 0.45 -22.41 8.36
C ASN A 4 1.83 -22.56 9.02
N PRO A 5 2.92 -22.58 8.23
CA PRO A 5 4.29 -22.75 8.75
C PRO A 5 4.70 -21.72 9.80
N GLN A 6 4.09 -20.53 9.79
CA GLN A 6 4.33 -19.49 10.80
C GLN A 6 3.86 -19.88 12.20
N ILE A 7 2.90 -20.80 12.28
CA ILE A 7 2.36 -21.31 13.55
C ILE A 7 3.01 -22.66 13.88
N THR A 8 3.09 -23.57 12.91
CA THR A 8 3.53 -24.93 13.17
C THR A 8 5.03 -25.03 13.48
N ALA A 9 5.89 -24.22 12.85
CA ALA A 9 7.33 -24.30 13.12
C ALA A 9 7.69 -23.90 14.58
N PRO A 10 7.15 -22.81 15.16
CA PRO A 10 7.30 -22.55 16.59
C PRO A 10 6.72 -23.64 17.50
N GLN A 11 5.56 -24.19 17.17
CA GLN A 11 4.92 -25.28 17.92
C GLN A 11 5.78 -26.54 17.95
N ASP A 12 6.40 -26.88 16.82
CA ASP A 12 7.30 -28.03 16.68
C ASP A 12 8.70 -27.78 17.31
N GLY A 13 8.95 -26.59 17.86
CA GLY A 13 10.17 -26.27 18.59
C GLY A 13 11.27 -25.58 17.78
N TYR A 14 10.99 -25.17 16.53
CA TYR A 14 11.99 -24.55 15.67
C TYR A 14 12.13 -23.04 15.92
N PRO A 15 13.37 -22.52 16.06
CA PRO A 15 13.62 -21.09 15.95
C PRO A 15 13.17 -20.59 14.57
N THR A 16 12.34 -19.55 14.55
CA THR A 16 11.56 -19.17 13.36
C THR A 16 11.77 -17.69 13.02
N ILE A 17 12.08 -17.41 11.76
CA ILE A 17 12.05 -16.06 11.18
C ILE A 17 10.77 -15.93 10.35
N MET A 18 9.97 -14.90 10.64
CA MET A 18 8.70 -14.66 9.97
C MET A 18 8.95 -13.96 8.62
N THR A 19 8.54 -14.60 7.53
CA THR A 19 8.69 -14.10 6.15
C THR A 19 7.37 -14.20 5.39
N SER A 20 6.34 -13.52 5.90
CA SER A 20 4.98 -13.66 5.36
C SER A 20 4.87 -13.20 3.91
N TYR A 21 4.49 -14.08 2.99
CA TYR A 21 4.12 -13.70 1.61
C TYR A 21 3.07 -12.58 1.57
N LYS A 22 2.13 -12.58 2.52
CA LYS A 22 1.01 -11.62 2.54
C LYS A 22 1.43 -10.20 2.93
N TYR A 23 2.59 -10.04 3.58
CA TYR A 23 2.98 -8.78 4.23
C TYR A 23 4.43 -8.35 3.95
N MET A 24 5.33 -9.27 3.63
CA MET A 24 6.78 -9.06 3.64
C MET A 24 7.47 -9.45 2.33
N TYR A 25 6.72 -9.80 1.28
CA TYR A 25 7.28 -9.99 -0.06
C TYR A 25 7.20 -8.68 -0.84
N LEU A 26 8.27 -7.88 -0.71
CA LEU A 26 8.38 -6.55 -1.32
C LEU A 26 8.58 -6.60 -2.83
N SER A 27 8.67 -7.77 -3.46
CA SER A 27 8.59 -7.91 -4.92
C SER A 27 7.17 -7.71 -5.48
N GLN A 28 6.14 -7.69 -4.64
CA GLN A 28 4.78 -7.32 -5.05
C GLN A 28 4.70 -5.81 -5.34
N VAL A 29 3.89 -5.38 -6.31
CA VAL A 29 3.77 -3.95 -6.66
C VAL A 29 3.13 -3.15 -5.53
N GLN A 30 3.41 -1.85 -5.42
CA GLN A 30 2.98 -1.03 -4.27
C GLN A 30 1.61 -0.40 -4.46
N GLY A 31 1.30 -0.04 -5.70
CA GLY A 31 0.04 0.57 -6.12
C GLY A 31 -0.80 -0.32 -7.04
N PRO A 32 -1.89 0.22 -7.61
CA PRO A 32 -2.61 -0.44 -8.69
C PRO A 32 -1.66 -0.83 -9.82
N SER A 33 -1.63 -2.11 -10.23
CA SER A 33 -0.59 -2.63 -11.14
C SER A 33 -0.46 -1.89 -12.49
N PHE A 34 -1.51 -1.21 -12.95
CA PHE A 34 -1.47 -0.42 -14.19
C PHE A 34 -0.76 0.94 -14.04
N MET A 35 -0.41 1.34 -12.82
CA MET A 35 0.28 2.60 -12.49
C MET A 35 1.74 2.38 -12.03
N GLU A 36 2.13 1.11 -11.92
CA GLU A 36 3.39 0.64 -11.35
C GLU A 36 4.32 0.15 -12.47
N PRO A 37 5.64 0.08 -12.23
CA PRO A 37 6.56 -0.67 -13.09
C PRO A 37 6.13 -2.14 -13.25
N GLU A 38 6.65 -2.80 -14.29
CA GLU A 38 6.37 -4.21 -14.55
C GLU A 38 6.67 -5.08 -13.33
N GLY A 39 5.73 -5.94 -12.94
CA GLY A 39 5.89 -6.75 -11.74
C GLY A 39 4.74 -7.74 -11.54
N PRO A 40 4.76 -8.50 -10.43
CA PRO A 40 3.69 -9.42 -10.09
C PRO A 40 2.33 -8.69 -10.03
N LYS A 41 1.28 -9.33 -10.55
CA LYS A 41 -0.11 -8.80 -10.52
C LYS A 41 -0.77 -8.96 -9.14
N VAL A 42 -0.02 -8.65 -8.09
CA VAL A 42 -0.44 -8.71 -6.68
C VAL A 42 0.07 -7.44 -6.01
N VAL A 43 -0.84 -6.74 -5.34
CA VAL A 43 -0.54 -5.45 -4.69
C VAL A 43 -0.26 -5.66 -3.20
N LEU A 44 0.84 -5.09 -2.72
CA LEU A 44 1.19 -4.98 -1.32
C LEU A 44 1.42 -3.50 -0.97
N PRO A 45 0.36 -2.78 -0.57
CA PRO A 45 0.44 -1.38 -0.19
C PRO A 45 1.33 -1.17 1.05
N LEU A 46 1.81 0.06 1.24
CA LEU A 46 2.68 0.39 2.37
C LEU A 46 1.99 0.17 3.72
N SER A 47 0.72 0.57 3.82
CA SER A 47 -0.11 0.40 5.02
C SER A 47 -0.26 -1.06 5.42
N LYS A 48 -0.27 -1.97 4.43
CA LYS A 48 -0.38 -3.41 4.68
C LYS A 48 0.91 -3.99 5.24
N VAL A 49 2.08 -3.55 4.77
CA VAL A 49 3.37 -3.91 5.38
C VAL A 49 3.43 -3.41 6.81
N TYR A 50 3.11 -2.13 7.02
CA TYR A 50 3.10 -1.50 8.35
C TYR A 50 2.15 -2.19 9.34
N GLY A 51 0.97 -2.57 8.85
CA GLY A 51 -0.07 -3.24 9.63
C GLY A 51 0.23 -4.70 9.98
N HIS A 52 1.37 -5.27 9.54
CA HIS A 52 1.71 -6.65 9.87
C HIS A 52 1.97 -6.80 11.37
N GLU A 53 1.31 -7.78 11.98
CA GLU A 53 1.69 -8.37 13.26
C GLU A 53 2.44 -9.69 12.98
N PRO A 54 3.77 -9.76 13.19
CA PRO A 54 4.55 -10.96 12.88
C PRO A 54 4.30 -12.13 13.83
N ILE A 55 3.76 -11.88 15.02
CA ILE A 55 3.49 -12.92 16.02
C ILE A 55 2.02 -13.37 15.91
N PRO A 56 1.72 -14.60 15.46
CA PRO A 56 0.36 -15.11 15.43
C PRO A 56 -0.25 -15.19 16.84
N GLU A 57 -1.51 -14.79 16.98
CA GLU A 57 -2.24 -14.83 18.27
C GLU A 57 -2.43 -16.26 18.80
N GLU A 58 -2.34 -17.26 17.92
CA GLU A 58 -2.46 -18.67 18.26
C GLU A 58 -1.23 -19.24 18.99
N LEU A 59 -0.11 -18.52 19.01
CA LEU A 59 1.10 -18.97 19.69
C LEU A 59 1.01 -18.74 21.20
N THR A 60 1.37 -19.76 21.98
CA THR A 60 1.56 -19.63 23.43
C THR A 60 2.81 -18.80 23.74
N PRO A 61 2.95 -18.24 24.97
CA PRO A 61 4.14 -17.48 25.34
C PRO A 61 5.46 -18.25 25.17
N GLU A 62 5.46 -19.57 25.34
CA GLU A 62 6.64 -20.41 25.12
C GLU A 62 7.01 -20.49 23.64
N GLU A 63 6.01 -20.64 22.76
CA GLU A 63 6.20 -20.69 21.31
C GLU A 63 6.62 -19.33 20.74
N VAL A 64 6.08 -18.23 21.28
CA VAL A 64 6.49 -16.87 20.91
C VAL A 64 7.99 -16.66 21.13
N ASN A 65 8.60 -17.23 22.18
CA ASN A 65 10.05 -17.14 22.42
C ASN A 65 10.89 -17.82 21.32
N ARG A 66 10.29 -18.62 20.44
CA ARG A 66 10.97 -19.23 19.29
C ARG A 66 10.91 -18.34 18.05
N VAL A 67 10.12 -17.28 18.06
CA VAL A 67 10.09 -16.29 16.98
C VAL A 67 11.30 -15.37 17.14
N MET A 68 12.28 -15.53 16.26
CA MET A 68 13.55 -14.79 16.30
C MET A 68 13.47 -13.39 15.69
N GLY A 69 12.49 -13.16 14.83
CA GLY A 69 12.30 -11.88 14.15
C GLY A 69 11.47 -11.99 12.89
N ASN A 70 11.46 -10.90 12.12
CA ASN A 70 10.73 -10.75 10.88
C ASN A 70 11.68 -10.26 9.77
N GLU A 71 11.52 -10.81 8.57
CA GLU A 71 12.33 -10.48 7.39
C GLU A 71 11.42 -10.11 6.21
N ALA A 72 11.82 -9.06 5.50
CA ALA A 72 11.23 -8.64 4.24
C ALA A 72 12.11 -9.09 3.07
N CYS A 73 11.50 -9.73 2.07
CA CYS A 73 12.19 -10.30 0.92
C CYS A 73 11.91 -9.49 -0.35
N LEU A 74 12.96 -9.19 -1.12
CA LEU A 74 12.85 -8.74 -2.50
C LEU A 74 13.34 -9.84 -3.44
N TRP A 75 12.45 -10.35 -4.27
CA TRP A 75 12.77 -11.32 -5.32
C TRP A 75 13.01 -10.60 -6.66
N GLY A 76 14.03 -11.05 -7.38
CA GLY A 76 14.63 -10.30 -8.49
C GLY A 76 14.03 -10.53 -9.88
N GLU A 77 12.99 -11.35 -10.01
CA GLU A 77 12.47 -11.78 -11.33
C GLU A 77 12.02 -10.60 -12.20
N PHE A 78 11.51 -9.53 -11.58
CA PHE A 78 10.98 -8.35 -12.26
C PHE A 78 11.80 -7.09 -12.02
N THR A 79 12.90 -7.14 -11.24
CA THR A 79 13.69 -5.95 -10.86
C THR A 79 15.10 -5.99 -11.48
N PRO A 80 15.24 -5.80 -12.82
CA PRO A 80 16.51 -5.99 -13.51
C PRO A 80 17.52 -4.86 -13.28
N THR A 81 17.10 -3.73 -12.70
CA THR A 81 17.97 -2.57 -12.45
C THR A 81 17.95 -2.17 -10.99
N GLN A 82 19.00 -1.46 -10.55
CA GLN A 82 19.09 -0.93 -9.20
C GLN A 82 17.92 0.00 -8.88
N GLU A 83 17.55 0.88 -9.81
CA GLU A 83 16.46 1.84 -9.63
C GLU A 83 15.12 1.12 -9.43
N HIS A 84 14.92 -0.03 -10.09
CA HIS A 84 13.73 -0.83 -9.88
C HIS A 84 13.77 -1.55 -8.52
N CYS A 85 14.92 -2.09 -8.11
CA CYS A 85 15.08 -2.65 -6.76
C CYS A 85 14.77 -1.62 -5.67
N GLU A 86 15.31 -0.40 -5.79
CA GLU A 86 15.06 0.73 -4.89
C GLU A 86 13.57 1.07 -4.84
N TYR A 87 12.91 1.13 -6.02
CA TYR A 87 11.49 1.42 -6.13
C TYR A 87 10.65 0.37 -5.42
N MET A 88 11.01 -0.91 -5.51
CA MET A 88 10.26 -1.97 -4.86
C MET A 88 10.51 -2.04 -3.35
N LEU A 89 11.71 -1.67 -2.90
CA LEU A 89 12.06 -1.65 -1.48
C LEU A 89 11.43 -0.48 -0.74
N TYR A 90 11.57 0.74 -1.26
CA TYR A 90 11.21 1.95 -0.53
C TYR A 90 9.85 2.50 -0.95
N PRO A 91 9.03 2.97 0.01
CA PRO A 91 9.31 3.11 1.46
C PRO A 91 8.98 1.87 2.31
N ARG A 92 8.55 0.74 1.73
CA ARG A 92 8.12 -0.45 2.50
C ARG A 92 9.19 -1.07 3.40
N ALA A 93 10.47 -0.96 3.06
CA ALA A 93 11.57 -1.36 3.93
C ALA A 93 11.57 -0.57 5.25
N LEU A 94 11.16 0.70 5.22
CA LEU A 94 11.02 1.52 6.44
C LEU A 94 9.84 1.05 7.29
N ALA A 95 8.73 0.65 6.66
CA ALA A 95 7.59 0.06 7.36
C ALA A 95 7.96 -1.30 7.98
N SER A 96 8.72 -2.14 7.26
CA SER A 96 9.25 -3.39 7.80
C SER A 96 10.19 -3.14 8.99
N ALA A 97 11.03 -2.10 8.94
CA ALA A 97 11.90 -1.75 10.05
C ALA A 97 11.11 -1.35 11.30
N GLU A 98 10.03 -0.56 11.13
CA GLU A 98 9.14 -0.22 12.23
C GLU A 98 8.44 -1.47 12.81
N VAL A 99 7.92 -2.35 11.95
CA VAL A 99 7.28 -3.61 12.36
C VAL A 99 8.24 -4.51 13.14
N SER A 100 9.50 -4.59 12.73
CA SER A 100 10.49 -5.45 13.38
C SER A 100 11.08 -4.85 14.67
N TRP A 101 10.96 -3.53 14.89
CA TRP A 101 11.64 -2.83 15.99
C TRP A 101 10.70 -2.27 17.05
N SER A 102 9.59 -1.68 16.63
CA SER A 102 8.68 -0.97 17.51
C SER A 102 7.68 -1.92 18.18
N GLN A 103 7.42 -1.68 19.47
CA GLN A 103 6.41 -2.44 20.21
C GLN A 103 5.01 -2.19 19.61
N PRO A 104 4.14 -3.21 19.52
CA PRO A 104 2.81 -3.05 18.91
C PRO A 104 1.99 -1.89 19.47
N ALA A 105 2.07 -1.67 20.79
CA ALA A 105 1.34 -0.63 21.50
C ALA A 105 1.71 0.82 21.10
N VAL A 106 2.86 1.03 20.42
CA VAL A 106 3.30 2.37 19.99
C VAL A 106 3.26 2.54 18.46
N LYS A 107 2.78 1.52 17.73
CA LYS A 107 2.53 1.63 16.29
C LYS A 107 1.31 2.52 16.07
N ASP A 108 1.51 3.54 15.25
CA ASP A 108 0.48 4.48 14.83
C ASP A 108 0.75 4.88 13.37
N TRP A 109 -0.20 4.57 12.49
CA TRP A 109 -0.06 4.80 11.05
C TRP A 109 0.12 6.28 10.72
N LYS A 110 -0.63 7.16 11.38
CA LYS A 110 -0.58 8.60 11.11
C LYS A 110 0.78 9.18 11.49
N ARG A 111 1.33 8.78 12.64
CA ARG A 111 2.69 9.15 13.07
C ARG A 111 3.73 8.65 12.07
N PHE A 112 3.62 7.39 11.64
CA PHE A 112 4.56 6.82 10.66
C PHE A 112 4.50 7.57 9.32
N GLN A 113 3.31 7.83 8.82
CA GLN A 113 3.11 8.65 7.62
C GLN A 113 3.74 10.03 7.78
N SER A 114 3.46 10.75 8.87
CA SER A 114 4.09 12.06 9.13
C SER A 114 5.62 11.96 9.15
N ALA A 115 6.19 10.91 9.77
CA ALA A 115 7.63 10.71 9.78
C ALA A 115 8.20 10.46 8.37
N LEU A 116 7.47 9.71 7.53
CA LEU A 116 7.86 9.49 6.13
C LEU A 116 7.91 10.81 5.37
N GLU A 117 6.82 11.57 5.41
CA GLU A 117 6.65 12.81 4.67
C GLU A 117 7.60 13.91 5.13
N GLU A 118 7.79 14.06 6.44
CA GLU A 118 8.59 15.14 7.00
C GLU A 118 10.10 14.86 6.97
N TRP A 119 10.51 13.59 7.07
CA TRP A 119 11.92 13.23 7.30
C TRP A 119 12.45 12.20 6.31
N HIS A 120 11.79 11.05 6.15
CA HIS A 120 12.38 9.95 5.38
C HIS A 120 12.41 10.22 3.88
N PHE A 121 11.37 10.81 3.29
CA PHE A 121 11.40 11.16 1.87
C PHE A 121 12.48 12.19 1.55
N LYS A 122 12.63 13.24 2.39
CA LYS A 122 13.74 14.20 2.23
C LYS A 122 15.11 13.55 2.31
N LYS A 123 15.27 12.54 3.18
CA LYS A 123 16.52 11.76 3.26
C LYS A 123 16.72 10.97 1.97
N LEU A 124 15.72 10.21 1.54
CA LEU A 124 15.79 9.39 0.33
C LEU A 124 16.06 10.24 -0.92
N ASP A 125 15.44 11.42 -1.03
CA ASP A 125 15.71 12.40 -2.09
C ASP A 125 17.18 12.84 -2.08
N ARG A 126 17.73 13.18 -0.91
CA ARG A 126 19.13 13.60 -0.77
C ARG A 126 20.12 12.48 -1.15
N GLU A 127 19.80 11.24 -0.78
CA GLU A 127 20.58 10.06 -1.15
C GLU A 127 20.29 9.58 -2.58
N GLN A 128 19.39 10.25 -3.31
CA GLN A 128 18.99 9.93 -4.69
C GLN A 128 18.45 8.51 -4.86
N VAL A 129 17.73 8.00 -3.86
CA VAL A 129 17.07 6.68 -3.91
C VAL A 129 15.77 6.79 -4.71
N ASN A 130 15.56 5.92 -5.69
CA ASN A 130 14.33 5.90 -6.49
C ASN A 130 13.18 5.19 -5.73
N TYR A 131 12.57 5.85 -4.73
CA TYR A 131 11.47 5.26 -3.95
C TYR A 131 10.09 5.43 -4.61
N ALA A 132 9.12 4.61 -4.20
CA ALA A 132 7.75 4.71 -4.68
C ALA A 132 6.91 5.77 -3.94
N ASN A 133 6.09 6.50 -4.69
CA ASN A 133 5.07 7.43 -4.17
C ASN A 133 3.66 6.84 -4.18
N SER A 134 3.56 5.51 -4.30
CA SER A 134 2.28 4.80 -4.53
C SER A 134 1.31 4.92 -3.36
N MET A 135 1.79 5.25 -2.15
CA MET A 135 0.94 5.53 -1.00
C MET A 135 -0.05 6.67 -1.23
N PHE A 136 0.31 7.64 -2.06
CA PHE A 136 -0.55 8.78 -2.42
C PHE A 136 -1.52 8.48 -3.56
N THR A 137 -1.54 7.25 -4.08
CA THR A 137 -2.42 6.85 -5.19
C THR A 137 -3.85 6.70 -4.70
N VAL A 138 -4.80 7.07 -5.56
CA VAL A 138 -6.23 6.82 -5.34
C VAL A 138 -6.59 5.47 -5.95
N TYR A 139 -6.93 4.51 -5.11
CA TYR A 139 -7.46 3.22 -5.52
C TYR A 139 -8.92 3.38 -5.93
N ALA A 140 -9.17 3.36 -7.23
CA ALA A 140 -10.50 3.36 -7.78
C ALA A 140 -11.00 1.94 -8.02
N SER A 141 -12.21 1.64 -7.58
CA SER A 141 -12.93 0.39 -7.84
C SER A 141 -14.40 0.68 -8.10
N TYR A 142 -15.11 -0.28 -8.69
CA TYR A 142 -16.53 -0.12 -8.96
C TYR A 142 -17.28 -1.45 -8.96
N ALA A 143 -18.57 -1.38 -8.66
CA ALA A 143 -19.52 -2.48 -8.80
C ALA A 143 -20.60 -2.10 -9.81
N LEU A 144 -20.86 -2.97 -10.78
CA LEU A 144 -21.91 -2.75 -11.79
C LEU A 144 -23.25 -3.27 -11.27
N ASP A 145 -24.25 -2.39 -11.23
CA ASP A 145 -25.66 -2.76 -11.11
C ASP A 145 -26.24 -2.96 -12.52
N GLN A 146 -26.29 -4.22 -12.97
CA GLN A 146 -26.79 -4.57 -14.30
C GLN A 146 -28.29 -4.36 -14.46
N LEU A 147 -29.06 -4.35 -13.35
CA LEU A 147 -30.51 -4.17 -13.40
C LEU A 147 -30.87 -2.71 -13.63
N LYS A 148 -30.12 -1.80 -13.01
CA LYS A 148 -30.31 -0.35 -13.15
C LYS A 148 -29.48 0.25 -14.28
N GLY A 149 -28.47 -0.46 -14.78
CA GLY A 149 -27.55 0.05 -15.79
C GLY A 149 -26.64 1.14 -15.22
N GLU A 150 -26.19 0.97 -13.98
CA GLU A 150 -25.42 1.95 -13.22
C GLU A 150 -24.14 1.32 -12.64
N ALA A 151 -23.14 2.14 -12.32
CA ALA A 151 -21.92 1.72 -11.66
C ALA A 151 -21.74 2.48 -10.34
N HIS A 152 -21.60 1.74 -9.25
CA HIS A 152 -21.22 2.28 -7.95
C HIS A 152 -19.71 2.38 -7.88
N VAL A 153 -19.18 3.60 -7.78
CA VAL A 153 -17.75 3.90 -7.77
C VAL A 153 -17.28 4.14 -6.35
N TYR A 154 -16.15 3.54 -6.00
CA TYR A 154 -15.47 3.67 -4.71
C TYR A 154 -14.05 4.17 -4.96
N LEU A 155 -13.69 5.26 -4.30
CA LEU A 155 -12.33 5.79 -4.28
C LEU A 155 -11.77 5.62 -2.87
N ASN A 156 -10.53 5.17 -2.77
CA ASN A 156 -9.84 5.02 -1.50
C ASN A 156 -8.36 5.39 -1.61
N THR A 157 -7.72 5.73 -0.51
CA THR A 157 -6.26 5.86 -0.43
C THR A 157 -5.80 5.36 0.94
N GLU A 158 -4.55 4.95 1.06
CA GLU A 158 -3.96 4.60 2.35
C GLU A 158 -3.43 5.82 3.12
N THR A 159 -3.29 6.96 2.44
CA THR A 159 -2.76 8.19 3.04
C THR A 159 -3.88 8.94 3.78
N VAL A 160 -3.65 9.29 5.04
CA VAL A 160 -4.60 10.02 5.88
C VAL A 160 -4.32 11.52 5.90
N GLY A 161 -5.36 12.33 6.12
CA GLY A 161 -5.21 13.79 6.27
C GLY A 161 -5.24 14.61 4.98
N TYR A 162 -5.54 13.96 3.85
CA TYR A 162 -5.69 14.58 2.54
C TYR A 162 -7.05 14.29 1.92
N ASP A 163 -7.42 15.08 0.92
CA ASP A 163 -8.73 15.00 0.27
C ASP A 163 -8.59 14.44 -1.14
N ILE A 164 -9.48 13.50 -1.49
CA ILE A 164 -9.61 12.99 -2.85
C ILE A 164 -10.54 13.91 -3.63
N PHE A 165 -10.10 14.34 -4.81
CA PHE A 165 -10.94 15.04 -5.78
C PHE A 165 -11.00 14.26 -7.08
N TYR A 166 -12.16 14.30 -7.73
CA TYR A 166 -12.39 13.53 -8.96
C TYR A 166 -13.24 14.27 -9.99
N THR A 167 -13.17 13.79 -11.22
CA THR A 167 -13.99 14.22 -12.36
C THR A 167 -14.54 12.99 -13.10
N THR A 168 -15.67 13.17 -13.79
CA THR A 168 -16.33 12.16 -14.63
C THR A 168 -16.30 12.53 -16.13
N GLY A 169 -15.75 13.70 -16.46
CA GLY A 169 -15.77 14.30 -17.80
C GLY A 169 -14.46 14.22 -18.58
N GLY A 170 -13.41 13.60 -18.01
CA GLY A 170 -12.11 13.43 -18.66
C GLY A 170 -11.07 14.52 -18.38
N GLU A 171 -11.49 15.65 -17.81
CA GLU A 171 -10.58 16.70 -17.30
C GLU A 171 -9.80 16.22 -16.08
N ASP A 172 -8.60 16.75 -15.87
CA ASP A 172 -7.81 16.46 -14.67
C ASP A 172 -8.46 17.11 -13.43
N PRO A 173 -8.63 16.37 -12.32
CA PRO A 173 -9.21 16.93 -11.12
C PRO A 173 -8.29 18.00 -10.51
N THR A 174 -8.93 18.97 -9.88
CA THR A 174 -8.29 19.99 -9.02
C THR A 174 -9.08 20.09 -7.72
N THR A 175 -8.64 20.94 -6.79
CA THR A 175 -9.42 21.23 -5.57
C THR A 175 -10.73 21.98 -5.83
N ALA A 176 -10.99 22.44 -7.06
CA ALA A 176 -12.28 22.97 -7.49
C ALA A 176 -13.21 21.89 -8.07
N SER A 177 -12.71 20.66 -8.27
CA SER A 177 -13.51 19.53 -8.75
C SER A 177 -14.37 18.93 -7.63
N THR A 178 -15.05 17.81 -7.91
CA THR A 178 -15.90 17.17 -6.89
C THR A 178 -15.03 16.52 -5.83
N LYS A 179 -15.20 16.94 -4.57
CA LYS A 179 -14.59 16.28 -3.41
C LYS A 179 -15.28 14.94 -3.18
N TYR A 180 -14.51 13.89 -2.96
CA TYR A 180 -15.03 12.57 -2.63
C TYR A 180 -15.41 12.50 -1.15
N GLU A 181 -16.70 12.35 -0.87
CA GLU A 181 -17.24 12.23 0.50
C GLU A 181 -17.87 10.85 0.77
N GLY A 182 -17.95 10.00 -0.24
CA GLY A 182 -18.56 8.68 -0.18
C GLY A 182 -18.72 8.09 -1.59
N ASN A 183 -19.11 6.83 -1.67
CA ASN A 183 -19.33 6.18 -2.96
C ASN A 183 -20.41 6.95 -3.75
N PHE A 184 -20.27 6.98 -5.06
CA PHE A 184 -21.20 7.68 -5.95
C PHE A 184 -21.58 6.80 -7.14
N ILE A 185 -22.66 7.18 -7.83
CA ILE A 185 -23.16 6.47 -9.01
C ILE A 185 -22.65 7.18 -10.26
N ALA A 186 -22.20 6.41 -11.23
CA ALA A 186 -21.84 6.87 -12.56
C ALA A 186 -22.42 5.93 -13.63
N ALA A 187 -22.55 6.45 -14.86
CA ALA A 187 -22.98 5.62 -15.98
C ALA A 187 -21.88 4.60 -16.36
N PRO A 188 -22.25 3.41 -16.87
CA PRO A 188 -21.30 2.51 -17.49
C PRO A 188 -20.50 3.24 -18.57
N LYS A 189 -19.25 2.82 -18.76
CA LYS A 189 -18.32 3.52 -19.64
C LYS A 189 -18.03 4.97 -19.23
N THR A 190 -18.34 5.48 -18.05
CA THR A 190 -17.80 6.80 -17.64
C THR A 190 -16.28 6.73 -17.45
N LEU A 191 -15.56 7.82 -17.78
CA LEU A 191 -14.14 7.98 -17.46
C LEU A 191 -14.03 8.70 -16.12
N ILE A 192 -13.44 8.05 -15.13
CA ILE A 192 -13.17 8.64 -13.82
C ILE A 192 -11.69 8.98 -13.75
N LYS A 193 -11.40 10.24 -13.44
CA LYS A 193 -10.06 10.69 -13.03
C LYS A 193 -10.12 11.13 -11.58
N ALA A 194 -9.17 10.69 -10.77
CA ALA A 194 -9.09 11.02 -9.36
C ALA A 194 -7.65 11.30 -8.93
N GLY A 195 -7.48 12.21 -7.98
CA GLY A 195 -6.20 12.57 -7.40
C GLY A 195 -6.32 12.90 -5.92
N LEU A 196 -5.21 12.76 -5.20
CA LEU A 196 -5.09 13.12 -3.79
C LEU A 196 -4.41 14.49 -3.66
N PHE A 197 -5.06 15.43 -2.98
CA PHE A 197 -4.61 16.81 -2.90
C PHE A 197 -4.36 17.24 -1.46
N ASN A 198 -3.32 18.05 -1.27
CA ASN A 198 -3.10 18.76 -0.02
C ASN A 198 -3.94 20.04 0.08
N LYS A 199 -3.89 20.70 1.24
CA LYS A 199 -4.67 21.91 1.52
C LYS A 199 -4.27 23.09 0.63
N GLU A 200 -3.04 23.09 0.13
CA GLU A 200 -2.49 24.08 -0.79
C GLU A 200 -2.89 23.81 -2.26
N GLY A 201 -3.62 22.71 -2.52
CA GLY A 201 -4.08 22.33 -3.86
C GLY A 201 -3.03 21.61 -4.72
N LYS A 202 -1.92 21.18 -4.13
CA LYS A 202 -0.90 20.36 -4.80
C LYS A 202 -1.36 18.90 -4.84
N LEU A 203 -1.27 18.30 -6.04
CA LEU A 203 -1.40 16.85 -6.24
C LEU A 203 -0.19 16.13 -5.62
N LEU A 204 -0.44 15.14 -4.76
CA LEU A 204 0.62 14.42 -4.03
C LEU A 204 1.19 13.21 -4.80
N GLY A 205 0.33 12.49 -5.51
CA GLY A 205 0.68 11.29 -6.25
C GLY A 205 0.44 11.43 -7.76
N LYS A 206 0.22 10.30 -8.43
CA LYS A 206 -0.23 10.28 -9.82
C LYS A 206 -1.76 10.34 -9.89
N LEU A 207 -2.29 10.95 -10.94
CA LEU A 207 -3.71 10.85 -11.24
C LEU A 207 -4.05 9.40 -11.57
N THR A 208 -5.13 8.92 -10.96
CA THR A 208 -5.72 7.63 -11.27
C THR A 208 -6.76 7.84 -12.36
N GLU A 209 -6.66 7.05 -13.42
CA GLU A 209 -7.62 7.07 -14.52
C GLU A 209 -8.22 5.68 -14.69
N ILE A 210 -9.55 5.57 -14.58
CA ILE A 210 -10.28 4.33 -14.85
C ILE A 210 -11.46 4.58 -15.78
N ARG A 211 -11.63 3.69 -16.76
CA ARG A 211 -12.85 3.61 -17.55
C ARG A 211 -13.75 2.53 -16.96
N LEU A 212 -14.97 2.90 -16.59
CA LEU A 212 -15.97 1.93 -16.15
C LEU A 212 -16.30 0.98 -17.31
N LYS A 213 -16.58 -0.28 -17.02
CA LYS A 213 -16.97 -1.26 -18.04
C LYS A 213 -18.43 -1.09 -18.47
#